data_AF-E2AT24-F1
#
_entry.id   AF-E2AT24-F1
#
_cell.length_a   1.000
_cell.length_b   1.000
_cell.length_c   1.000
_cell.angle_alpha   90.00
_cell.angle_beta   90.00
_cell.angle_gamma   90.00
#
_symmetry.space_group_name_H-M   'P 1'
#
loop_
_entity.id
_entity.type
_entity.pdbx_description
1 polymer ?
#
loop_
_entity_poly.entity_id
_entity_poly.type
_entity_poly.pdbx_seq_one_letter_code
_entity_poly.pdbx_strand_id
1 'polypeptide(L)'
;MSGEYSRNILKIVVAQICQMIGWHSINSTPLEFMVDLMQEYLLRVSRLTHQYAEVLGRTEPNLDDLGLTFQHMNIDIQELIEYVKNVDSIPYPIQIPQYPVRRENHLNFLKPGSREVVTRSVHIHEHLPAMYPDTEAHMSERYPKDIHRISIGDRDILWMSFGHLLDMCAVRVMILVGEMKCSTGSF
;
A
#
# COMPACT_ATOMS: atom_id res chain seq x y z
N MET A 1 -3.83 -2.31 -11.37
CA MET A 1 -2.36 -2.44 -11.30
C MET A 1 -1.80 -2.19 -9.89
N SER A 2 -1.84 -0.99 -9.30
CA SER A 2 -1.27 -0.77 -7.95
C SER A 2 -2.06 -1.44 -6.81
N GLY A 3 -3.40 -1.32 -6.80
CA GLY A 3 -4.23 -1.94 -5.76
C GLY A 3 -4.15 -3.46 -5.74
N GLU A 4 -4.05 -4.09 -6.91
CA GLU A 4 -3.86 -5.53 -7.04
C GLU A 4 -2.51 -5.99 -6.47
N TYR A 5 -1.44 -5.21 -6.71
CA TYR A 5 -0.14 -5.46 -6.10
C TYR A 5 -0.23 -5.39 -4.56
N SER A 6 -0.82 -4.34 -4.00
CA SER A 6 -1.00 -4.21 -2.56
C SER A 6 -1.82 -5.37 -1.97
N ARG A 7 -2.88 -5.80 -2.66
CA ARG A 7 -3.69 -6.96 -2.25
C ARG A 7 -2.89 -8.25 -2.27
N ASN A 8 -2.04 -8.46 -3.28
CA ASN A 8 -1.15 -9.61 -3.36
C ASN A 8 -0.10 -9.61 -2.23
N ILE A 9 0.45 -8.44 -1.89
CA ILE A 9 1.35 -8.29 -0.74
C ILE A 9 0.63 -8.66 0.56
N LEU A 10 -0.60 -8.17 0.75
CA LEU A 10 -1.41 -8.52 1.93
C LEU A 10 -1.73 -10.01 1.99
N LYS A 11 -1.99 -10.66 0.85
CA LYS A 11 -2.16 -12.11 0.74
C LYS A 11 -0.93 -12.90 1.18
N ILE A 12 0.27 -12.41 0.85
CA ILE A 12 1.52 -13.01 1.32
C ILE A 12 1.63 -12.89 2.84
N VAL A 13 1.37 -11.71 3.42
CA VAL A 13 1.40 -11.49 4.87
C VAL A 13 0.43 -12.42 5.59
N VAL A 14 -0.82 -12.51 5.12
CA VAL A 14 -1.86 -13.40 5.66
C VAL A 14 -1.40 -14.88 5.59
N ALA A 15 -0.80 -15.29 4.49
CA ALA A 15 -0.27 -16.65 4.34
C ALA A 15 0.91 -16.94 5.30
N GLN A 16 1.79 -15.96 5.53
CA GLN A 16 2.90 -16.09 6.48
C GLN A 16 2.40 -16.24 7.91
N ILE A 17 1.36 -15.48 8.29
CA ILE A 17 0.73 -15.61 9.60
C ILE A 17 0.13 -17.01 9.77
N CYS A 18 -0.58 -17.53 8.76
CA CYS A 18 -1.09 -18.91 8.81
C CYS A 18 0.05 -19.94 8.98
N GLN A 19 1.18 -19.75 8.31
CA GLN A 19 2.35 -20.63 8.45
C GLN A 19 2.95 -20.55 9.86
N MET A 20 3.03 -19.36 10.46
CA MET A 20 3.53 -19.16 11.82
C MET A 20 2.67 -19.88 12.87
N ILE A 21 1.36 -19.92 12.65
CA ILE A 21 0.42 -20.67 13.50
C ILE A 21 0.57 -22.19 13.30
N GLY A 22 1.20 -22.63 12.20
CA GLY A 22 1.47 -24.04 11.89
C GLY A 22 0.59 -24.64 10.80
N TRP A 23 -0.08 -23.83 9.97
CA TRP A 23 -0.91 -24.34 8.88
C TRP A 23 -0.06 -24.80 7.70
N HIS A 24 -0.29 -26.03 7.23
CA HIS A 24 0.45 -26.60 6.09
C HIS A 24 -0.24 -26.39 4.74
N SER A 25 -1.55 -26.13 4.74
CA SER A 25 -2.34 -25.89 3.53
C SER A 25 -3.61 -25.11 3.82
N ILE A 26 -4.07 -24.32 2.87
CA ILE A 26 -5.34 -23.58 2.94
C ILE A 26 -5.99 -23.49 1.55
N ASN A 27 -7.32 -23.55 1.50
CA ASN A 27 -8.08 -23.29 0.27
C ASN A 27 -7.98 -21.80 -0.12
N SER A 28 -8.11 -21.50 -1.41
CA SER A 28 -8.01 -20.13 -1.93
C SER A 28 -9.13 -19.22 -1.41
N THR A 29 -10.38 -19.69 -1.39
CA THR A 29 -11.53 -18.85 -0.98
C THR A 29 -11.43 -18.34 0.46
N PRO A 30 -11.12 -19.17 1.49
CA PRO A 30 -10.91 -18.68 2.85
C PRO A 30 -9.70 -17.76 2.97
N LEU A 31 -8.61 -18.01 2.22
CA LEU A 31 -7.44 -17.14 2.22
C LEU A 31 -7.79 -15.74 1.71
N GLU A 32 -8.48 -15.65 0.58
CA GLU A 32 -8.95 -14.38 0.00
C GLU A 32 -9.88 -13.64 0.97
N PHE A 33 -10.79 -14.35 1.63
CA PHE A 33 -11.66 -13.74 2.65
C PHE A 33 -10.86 -13.16 3.82
N MET A 34 -9.84 -13.87 4.31
CA MET A 34 -8.98 -13.35 5.38
C MET A 34 -8.17 -12.13 4.94
N VAL A 35 -7.79 -12.04 3.67
CA VAL A 35 -7.16 -10.84 3.09
C VAL A 35 -8.11 -9.64 3.11
N ASP A 36 -9.36 -9.85 2.67
CA ASP A 36 -10.35 -8.77 2.65
C ASP A 36 -10.69 -8.31 4.09
N LEU A 37 -10.81 -9.26 5.03
CA LEU A 37 -11.00 -9.01 6.46
C LEU A 37 -9.82 -8.22 7.07
N MET A 38 -8.60 -8.60 6.72
CA MET A 38 -7.38 -7.90 7.15
C MET A 38 -7.38 -6.45 6.69
N GLN A 39 -7.72 -6.24 5.42
CA GLN A 39 -7.75 -4.92 4.81
C GLN A 39 -8.80 -4.03 5.48
N GLU A 40 -10.01 -4.55 5.71
CA GLU A 40 -11.07 -3.79 6.37
C GLU A 40 -10.72 -3.46 7.82
N TYR A 41 -10.08 -4.39 8.53
CA TYR A 41 -9.63 -4.13 9.91
C TYR A 41 -8.59 -3.00 9.98
N LEU A 42 -7.59 -3.01 9.11
CA LEU A 42 -6.58 -1.95 9.03
C LEU A 42 -7.20 -0.59 8.68
N LEU A 43 -8.16 -0.57 7.74
CA LEU A 43 -8.92 0.62 7.40
C LEU A 43 -9.75 1.11 8.59
N ARG A 44 -10.37 0.19 9.35
CA ARG A 44 -11.18 0.54 10.51
C ARG A 44 -10.34 1.20 11.60
N VAL A 45 -9.18 0.62 11.95
CA VAL A 45 -8.21 1.22 12.89
C VAL A 45 -7.82 2.61 12.41
N SER A 46 -7.36 2.73 11.15
CA SER A 46 -6.87 3.99 10.59
C SER A 46 -7.94 5.09 10.59
N ARG A 47 -9.19 4.77 10.23
CA ARG A 47 -10.31 5.72 10.23
C ARG A 47 -10.66 6.18 11.63
N LEU A 48 -10.71 5.29 12.61
CA LEU A 48 -11.00 5.65 13.99
C LEU A 48 -9.89 6.52 14.59
N THR A 49 -8.63 6.16 14.37
CA THR A 49 -7.48 6.96 14.83
C THR A 49 -7.48 8.36 14.22
N HIS A 50 -7.81 8.47 12.93
CA HIS A 50 -7.96 9.76 12.28
C HIS A 50 -9.10 10.59 12.88
N GLN A 51 -10.27 9.98 13.11
CA GLN A 51 -11.42 10.67 13.73
C GLN A 51 -11.09 11.21 15.13
N TYR A 52 -10.33 10.47 15.95
CA TYR A 52 -9.89 10.97 17.25
C TYR A 52 -8.95 12.18 17.12
N ALA A 53 -8.03 12.16 16.16
CA ALA A 53 -7.18 13.31 15.87
C ALA A 53 -8.00 14.53 15.41
N GLU A 54 -8.98 14.33 14.53
CA GLU A 54 -9.88 15.38 14.01
C GLU A 54 -10.69 16.04 15.12
N VAL A 55 -11.25 15.25 16.05
CA VAL A 55 -12.01 15.77 17.21
C VAL A 55 -11.15 16.66 18.10
N LEU A 56 -9.83 16.43 18.14
CA LEU A 56 -8.85 17.24 18.88
C LEU A 56 -8.28 18.38 18.04
N GLY A 57 -8.82 18.64 16.84
CA GLY A 57 -8.38 19.71 15.95
C GLY A 57 -7.01 19.48 15.31
N ARG A 58 -6.53 18.23 15.31
CA ARG A 58 -5.25 17.83 14.70
C ARG A 58 -5.50 17.07 13.40
N THR A 59 -4.58 17.22 12.45
CA THR A 59 -4.56 16.42 11.21
C THR A 59 -3.63 15.21 11.32
N GLU A 60 -2.62 15.29 12.20
CA GLU A 60 -1.65 14.22 12.41
C GLU A 60 -2.02 13.41 13.66
N PRO A 61 -2.31 12.10 13.51
CA PRO A 61 -2.58 11.23 14.63
C PRO A 61 -1.31 10.90 15.42
N ASN A 62 -1.45 10.75 16.73
CA ASN A 62 -0.39 10.35 17.65
C ASN A 62 -0.69 9.00 18.33
N LEU A 63 0.18 8.57 19.25
CA LEU A 63 0.00 7.30 19.97
C LEU A 63 -1.20 7.32 20.95
N ASP A 64 -1.59 8.48 21.46
CA ASP A 64 -2.76 8.61 22.35
C ASP A 64 -4.06 8.38 21.56
N ASP A 65 -4.15 8.91 20.32
CA ASP A 65 -5.28 8.67 19.41
C ASP A 65 -5.40 7.17 19.07
N LEU A 66 -4.27 6.50 18.89
CA LEU A 66 -4.22 5.06 18.67
C LEU A 66 -4.61 4.30 19.94
N GLY A 67 -4.19 4.75 21.12
CA GLY A 67 -4.60 4.19 22.41
C GLY A 67 -6.12 4.25 22.62
N LEU A 68 -6.74 5.40 22.31
CA LEU A 68 -8.20 5.56 22.33
C LEU A 68 -8.89 4.65 21.30
N THR A 69 -8.29 4.50 20.12
CA THR A 69 -8.78 3.59 19.08
C THR A 69 -8.76 2.14 19.55
N PHE A 70 -7.66 1.71 20.18
CA PHE A 70 -7.53 0.35 20.71
C PHE A 70 -8.53 0.08 21.83
N GLN A 71 -8.74 1.05 22.73
CA GLN A 71 -9.78 0.95 23.75
C GLN A 71 -11.18 0.83 23.13
N HIS A 72 -11.49 1.64 22.11
CA HIS A 72 -12.77 1.58 21.39
C HIS A 72 -12.96 0.25 20.65
N MET A 73 -11.88 -0.35 20.15
CA MET A 73 -11.91 -1.64 19.46
C MET A 73 -11.71 -2.85 20.39
N ASN A 74 -11.69 -2.65 21.71
CA ASN A 74 -11.46 -3.69 22.72
C ASN A 74 -10.16 -4.49 22.50
N ILE A 75 -9.08 -3.80 22.10
CA ILE A 75 -7.72 -4.35 21.95
C ILE A 75 -6.97 -4.09 23.25
N ASP A 76 -6.51 -5.15 23.92
CA ASP A 76 -5.68 -5.03 25.12
C ASP A 76 -4.21 -4.81 24.74
N ILE A 77 -3.66 -3.70 25.20
CA ILE A 77 -2.26 -3.32 24.96
C ILE A 77 -1.30 -4.24 25.74
N GLN A 78 -1.69 -4.79 26.89
CA GLN A 78 -0.82 -5.68 27.65
C GLN A 78 -0.61 -7.01 26.91
N GLU A 79 -1.70 -7.58 26.38
CA GLU A 79 -1.64 -8.77 25.53
C GLU A 79 -0.83 -8.50 24.25
N LEU A 80 -0.93 -7.29 23.69
CA LEU A 80 -0.13 -6.86 22.55
C LEU A 80 1.37 -6.89 22.88
N ILE A 81 1.78 -6.30 24.01
CA ILE A 81 3.18 -6.29 24.45
C ILE A 81 3.69 -7.72 24.67
N GLU A 82 2.88 -8.58 25.28
CA GLU A 82 3.22 -9.99 25.48
C GLU A 82 3.43 -10.72 24.15
N TYR A 83 2.53 -10.51 23.19
CA TYR A 83 2.65 -11.10 21.86
C TYR A 83 3.93 -10.66 21.15
N VAL A 84 4.30 -9.37 21.16
CA VAL A 84 5.55 -8.89 20.53
C VAL A 84 6.77 -9.59 21.11
N LYS A 85 6.76 -9.84 22.43
CA LYS A 85 7.89 -10.46 23.12
C LYS A 85 8.02 -11.95 22.83
N ASN A 86 6.89 -12.63 22.62
CA ASN A 86 6.85 -14.08 22.53
C ASN A 86 6.77 -14.62 21.10
N VAL A 87 6.38 -13.78 20.14
CA VAL A 87 6.24 -14.18 18.74
C VAL A 87 7.35 -13.57 17.90
N ASP A 88 8.19 -14.44 17.34
CA ASP A 88 9.28 -14.04 16.46
C ASP A 88 8.75 -13.37 15.19
N SER A 89 9.40 -12.28 14.76
CA SER A 89 9.08 -11.62 13.50
C SER A 89 9.62 -12.43 12.32
N ILE A 90 8.78 -12.69 11.33
CA ILE A 90 9.19 -13.41 10.12
C ILE A 90 9.83 -12.41 9.13
N PRO A 91 11.06 -12.67 8.63
CA PRO A 91 11.65 -11.82 7.62
C PRO A 91 10.78 -11.84 6.36
N TYR A 92 10.44 -10.65 5.89
CA TYR A 92 9.59 -10.50 4.72
C TYR A 92 10.36 -10.91 3.44
N PRO A 93 9.84 -11.81 2.59
CA PRO A 93 10.62 -12.44 1.53
C PRO A 93 10.87 -11.53 0.31
N ILE A 94 10.17 -10.39 0.21
CA ILE A 94 10.15 -9.54 -1.00
C ILE A 94 10.42 -8.09 -0.61
N GLN A 95 11.29 -7.39 -1.32
CA GLN A 95 11.43 -5.95 -1.07
C GLN A 95 10.21 -5.21 -1.59
N ILE A 96 9.49 -4.52 -0.70
CA ILE A 96 8.32 -3.71 -1.06
C ILE A 96 8.82 -2.33 -1.52
N PRO A 97 8.50 -1.88 -2.73
CA PRO A 97 8.89 -0.56 -3.20
C PRO A 97 8.12 0.53 -2.44
N GLN A 98 8.77 1.65 -2.16
CA GLN A 98 8.12 2.79 -1.53
C GLN A 98 7.04 3.37 -2.46
N TYR A 99 5.83 3.52 -1.95
CA TYR A 99 4.77 4.20 -2.65
C TYR A 99 4.78 5.71 -2.33
N PRO A 100 4.45 6.56 -3.32
CA PRO A 100 4.26 6.23 -4.73
C PRO A 100 5.59 5.89 -5.42
N VAL A 101 5.61 4.80 -6.19
CA VAL A 101 6.80 4.39 -6.96
C VAL A 101 7.13 5.52 -7.94
N ARG A 102 8.34 6.08 -7.83
CA ARG A 102 8.82 7.10 -8.78
C ARG A 102 8.78 6.50 -10.18
N ARG A 103 7.98 7.11 -11.04
CA ARG A 103 7.97 6.81 -12.47
C ARG A 103 8.82 7.84 -13.17
N GLU A 104 9.41 7.45 -14.29
CA GLU A 104 9.99 8.44 -15.20
C GLU A 104 8.92 9.45 -15.57
N ASN A 105 9.18 10.72 -15.27
CA ASN A 105 8.26 11.79 -15.59
C ASN A 105 8.58 12.26 -17.01
N HIS A 106 7.88 11.70 -18.01
CA HIS A 106 7.92 12.20 -19.37
C HIS A 106 7.00 13.42 -19.44
N LEU A 107 7.48 14.52 -18.86
CA LEU A 107 6.77 15.80 -18.89
C LEU A 107 6.37 16.09 -20.33
N ASN A 108 5.08 16.37 -20.56
CA ASN A 108 4.53 16.71 -21.87
C ASN A 108 4.92 18.14 -22.27
N PHE A 109 6.22 18.43 -22.27
CA PHE A 109 6.72 19.70 -22.77
C PHE A 109 6.44 19.79 -24.25
N LEU A 110 5.90 20.93 -24.66
CA LEU A 110 5.80 21.27 -26.07
C LEU A 110 7.22 21.30 -26.64
N LYS A 111 7.44 20.54 -27.72
CA LYS A 111 8.75 20.53 -28.38
C LYS A 111 9.02 21.92 -28.96
N PRO A 112 10.23 22.49 -28.81
CA PRO A 112 10.57 23.75 -29.47
C PRO A 112 10.31 23.64 -30.98
N GLY A 113 9.48 24.54 -31.52
CA GLY A 113 9.08 24.52 -32.93
C GLY A 113 7.89 23.60 -33.27
N SER A 114 7.23 22.98 -32.29
CA SER A 114 5.95 22.28 -32.52
C SER A 114 4.87 23.27 -32.96
N ARG A 115 3.84 22.79 -33.67
CA ARG A 115 2.76 23.65 -34.17
C ARG A 115 2.15 24.44 -33.02
N GLU A 116 1.90 23.76 -31.91
CA GLU A 116 1.32 24.38 -30.75
C GLU A 116 2.19 25.47 -30.12
N VAL A 117 3.53 25.35 -30.06
CA VAL A 117 4.40 26.44 -29.59
C VAL A 117 4.23 27.71 -30.44
N VAL A 118 4.03 27.55 -31.75
CA VAL A 118 3.93 28.67 -32.69
C VAL A 118 2.52 29.27 -32.71
N THR A 119 1.49 28.43 -32.61
CA THR A 119 0.09 28.86 -32.78
C THR A 119 -0.63 29.16 -31.48
N ARG A 120 -0.04 28.81 -30.33
CA ARG A 120 -0.64 29.07 -29.01
C ARG A 120 -0.78 30.57 -28.78
N SER A 121 -1.94 30.97 -28.27
CA SER A 121 -2.20 32.38 -27.95
C SER A 121 -1.41 32.82 -26.71
N VAL A 122 -1.01 34.09 -26.69
CA VAL A 122 -0.11 34.67 -25.67
C VAL A 122 -0.69 34.58 -24.24
N HIS A 123 -2.01 34.57 -24.09
CA HIS A 123 -2.69 34.48 -22.79
C HIS A 123 -2.69 33.05 -22.21
N ILE A 124 -2.24 32.04 -22.97
CA ILE A 124 -2.15 30.66 -22.52
C ILE A 124 -0.69 30.34 -22.25
N HIS A 125 -0.35 30.15 -20.98
CA HIS A 125 1.03 29.95 -20.56
C HIS A 125 1.63 28.61 -21.00
N GLU A 126 2.94 28.63 -21.29
CA GLU A 126 3.74 27.48 -21.74
C GLU A 126 3.73 26.27 -20.79
N HIS A 127 3.54 26.49 -19.48
CA HIS A 127 3.48 25.43 -18.47
C HIS A 127 2.15 24.65 -18.48
N LEU A 128 1.12 25.16 -19.17
CA LEU A 128 -0.12 24.43 -19.35
C LEU A 128 0.03 23.39 -20.48
N PRO A 129 -0.61 22.21 -20.36
CA PRO A 129 -0.53 21.15 -21.37
C PRO A 129 -0.93 21.60 -22.77
N ALA A 130 -0.55 20.79 -23.75
CA ALA A 130 -0.99 20.91 -25.14
C ALA A 130 -2.54 20.88 -25.25
N MET A 131 -3.14 21.86 -25.92
CA MET A 131 -4.55 21.97 -26.24
C MET A 131 -4.96 20.97 -27.34
N TYR A 132 -4.03 20.61 -28.24
CA TYR A 132 -4.29 19.68 -29.36
C TYR A 132 -3.24 18.57 -29.46
N PRO A 133 -3.11 17.69 -28.45
CA PRO A 133 -2.07 16.66 -28.39
C PRO A 133 -2.10 15.69 -29.59
N ASP A 134 -3.29 15.36 -30.09
CA ASP A 134 -3.46 14.40 -31.19
C ASP A 134 -2.93 14.93 -32.53
N THR A 135 -2.87 16.25 -32.71
CA THR A 135 -2.38 16.84 -33.98
C THR A 135 -0.85 16.80 -34.09
N GLU A 136 -0.16 16.76 -32.95
CA GLU A 136 1.30 16.63 -32.88
C GLU A 136 1.76 15.17 -33.06
N ALA A 137 0.93 14.19 -32.67
CA ALA A 137 1.23 12.75 -32.79
C ALA A 137 1.43 12.31 -34.25
N HIS A 138 0.57 12.77 -35.16
CA HIS A 138 0.62 12.45 -36.59
C HIS A 138 1.89 12.94 -37.31
N MET A 139 2.62 13.90 -36.74
CA MET A 139 3.88 14.39 -37.31
C MET A 139 5.11 13.63 -36.77
N SER A 140 4.96 12.95 -35.63
CA SER A 140 6.05 12.28 -34.91
C SER A 140 6.28 10.80 -35.28
N GLU A 141 5.35 10.15 -35.99
CA GLU A 141 5.48 8.77 -36.47
C GLU A 141 6.50 8.60 -37.61
N ARG A 142 7.08 9.69 -38.12
CA ARG A 142 7.94 9.69 -39.31
C ARG A 142 9.44 9.47 -39.03
N TYR A 143 9.86 9.25 -37.79
CA TYR A 143 11.26 8.96 -37.45
C TYR A 143 11.41 7.68 -36.60
N PRO A 144 12.35 6.78 -36.96
CA PRO A 144 12.56 5.53 -36.24
C PRO A 144 13.16 5.79 -34.85
N LYS A 145 12.73 4.99 -33.86
CA LYS A 145 13.22 5.03 -32.49
C LYS A 145 14.45 4.14 -32.35
N ASP A 146 15.64 4.72 -32.38
CA ASP A 146 16.87 4.01 -32.00
C ASP A 146 17.00 4.00 -30.47
N ILE A 147 16.90 2.80 -29.90
CA ILE A 147 16.92 2.52 -28.47
C ILE A 147 18.39 2.40 -28.02
N HIS A 148 18.93 3.45 -27.41
CA HIS A 148 20.16 3.35 -26.63
C HIS A 148 19.87 2.89 -25.20
N ARG A 149 20.44 1.72 -24.88
CA ARG A 149 20.50 1.04 -23.58
C ARG A 149 21.34 1.86 -22.59
N ILE A 150 20.82 2.13 -21.39
CA ILE A 150 21.64 2.58 -20.24
C ILE A 150 21.30 1.70 -19.03
N SER A 151 22.36 1.06 -18.51
CA SER A 151 22.46 0.43 -17.21
C SER A 151 22.99 1.45 -16.21
N ILE A 152 22.56 1.39 -14.95
CA ILE A 152 23.23 1.80 -13.70
C ILE A 152 22.27 1.31 -12.58
N GLY A 153 22.63 0.55 -11.56
CA GLY A 153 23.93 0.41 -10.89
C GLY A 153 23.91 1.14 -9.54
N ASP A 154 23.37 0.44 -8.53
CA ASP A 154 23.75 0.43 -7.11
C ASP A 154 23.73 1.67 -6.19
N ARG A 155 23.21 1.40 -4.97
CA ARG A 155 23.49 1.98 -3.62
C ARG A 155 22.83 3.33 -3.27
N ASP A 156 22.36 3.62 -2.05
CA ASP A 156 22.34 2.92 -0.75
C ASP A 156 21.33 3.62 0.20
N ILE A 157 20.72 2.81 1.08
CA ILE A 157 20.50 3.02 2.54
C ILE A 157 19.93 4.37 3.02
N LEU A 158 18.70 4.35 3.59
CA LEU A 158 18.44 4.63 5.02
C LEU A 158 16.97 4.36 5.40
N TRP A 159 16.79 3.53 6.45
CA TRP A 159 15.64 3.42 7.38
C TRP A 159 14.38 2.70 6.88
N MET A 160 14.10 1.46 7.32
CA MET A 160 13.76 0.99 8.69
C MET A 160 12.72 1.86 9.40
N SER A 161 11.54 1.27 9.59
CA SER A 161 10.63 1.38 10.74
C SER A 161 9.18 1.66 10.36
N PHE A 162 8.52 0.72 9.69
CA PHE A 162 7.04 0.62 9.70
C PHE A 162 6.53 -0.82 9.53
N GLY A 163 7.38 -1.82 9.83
CA GLY A 163 7.05 -3.25 9.66
C GLY A 163 6.34 -3.88 10.86
N HIS A 164 6.47 -3.32 12.06
CA HIS A 164 6.02 -4.01 13.30
C HIS A 164 4.54 -3.80 13.66
N LEU A 165 3.83 -2.85 13.04
CA LEU A 165 2.43 -2.57 13.40
C LEU A 165 1.41 -3.45 12.65
N LEU A 166 1.81 -4.02 11.51
CA LEU A 166 0.94 -4.83 10.64
C LEU A 166 0.81 -6.30 11.09
N ASP A 167 1.76 -6.81 11.88
CA ASP A 167 1.76 -8.22 12.31
C ASP A 167 0.74 -8.49 13.42
N MET A 168 0.40 -7.48 14.23
CA MET A 168 -0.32 -7.72 15.49
C MET A 168 -1.84 -7.60 15.40
N CYS A 169 -2.32 -6.68 14.56
CA CYS A 169 -3.75 -6.52 14.27
C CYS A 169 -4.32 -7.76 13.56
N ALA A 170 -3.44 -8.46 12.83
CA ALA A 170 -3.80 -9.56 11.96
C ALA A 170 -4.12 -10.85 12.72
N VAL A 171 -3.40 -11.11 13.80
CA VAL A 171 -3.49 -12.39 14.51
C VAL A 171 -4.74 -12.47 15.39
N ARG A 172 -5.17 -11.34 15.97
CA ARG A 172 -6.40 -11.28 16.80
C ARG A 172 -7.68 -11.46 15.95
N VAL A 173 -7.67 -10.94 14.72
CA VAL A 173 -8.76 -11.13 13.75
C VAL A 173 -8.81 -12.59 13.26
N MET A 174 -7.66 -13.25 13.07
CA MET A 174 -7.64 -14.67 12.70
C MET A 174 -7.98 -15.62 13.86
N ILE A 175 -7.60 -15.30 15.11
CA ILE A 175 -7.97 -16.11 16.29
C ILE A 175 -9.49 -16.06 16.50
N LEU A 176 -10.14 -14.90 16.36
CA LEU A 176 -11.60 -14.79 16.47
C LEU A 176 -12.36 -15.53 15.35
N VAL A 177 -11.78 -15.64 14.14
CA VAL A 177 -12.36 -16.48 13.06
C VAL A 177 -12.04 -17.97 13.27
N GLY A 178 -10.93 -18.29 13.94
CA GLY A 178 -10.55 -19.64 14.34
C GLY A 178 -11.50 -20.27 15.35
N GLU A 179 -12.03 -19.50 16.30
CA GLU A 179 -13.03 -19.99 17.27
C GLU A 179 -14.37 -20.37 16.62
N MET A 180 -14.73 -19.79 15.46
CA MET A 180 -15.93 -20.20 14.71
C MET A 180 -15.82 -21.59 14.07
N LYS A 181 -14.61 -22.17 13.92
CA LYS A 181 -14.43 -23.52 13.37
C LYS A 181 -14.36 -24.64 14.40
N CYS A 182 -14.33 -24.34 15.70
CA CYS A 182 -14.44 -25.37 16.74
C CYS A 182 -15.88 -25.64 17.21
N SER A 183 -16.88 -24.88 16.76
CA SER A 183 -18.29 -25.06 17.18
C SER A 183 -19.20 -25.78 16.17
N THR A 184 -18.69 -26.20 15.00
CA THR A 184 -19.48 -26.94 14.00
C THR A 184 -18.89 -28.30 13.64
N GLY A 185 -18.25 -28.94 14.62
CA GLY A 185 -17.77 -30.31 14.57
C GLY A 185 -18.56 -31.25 15.48
N SER A 186 -19.88 -31.34 15.28
CA SER A 186 -20.70 -32.43 15.82
C SER A 186 -21.97 -32.55 14.99
N PHE A 187 -21.88 -33.30 13.89
CA PHE A 187 -22.77 -34.41 13.49
C PHE A 187 -22.15 -35.12 12.29
#